data_AF-A0A967GPI8-F1
#
_entry.id   AF-A0A967GPI8-F1
#
_cell.length_a   1.000
_cell.length_b   1.000
_cell.length_c   1.000
_cell.angle_alpha   90.00
_cell.angle_beta   90.00
_cell.angle_gamma   90.00
#
_symmetry.space_group_name_H-M   'P 1'
#
loop_
_entity.id
_entity.type
_entity.pdbx_description
1 polymer ?
#
loop_
_entity_poly.entity_id
_entity_poly.type
_entity_poly.pdbx_seq_one_letter_code
_entity_poly.pdbx_strand_id
1 'polypeptide(L)' 'TQPAYNQLQTVGTQSFTGSAAITEHGLLSVITEGSGVLWDRHTFSAINVANGDSIQWTYTATINAET' A
#
# COMPACT_ATOMS: atom_id res chain seq x y z
N THR A 1 -10.05 8.56 -6.99
CA THR A 1 -10.24 9.02 -8.38
C THR A 1 -10.34 7.80 -9.27
N GLN A 2 -10.81 7.89 -10.50
CA GLN A 2 -10.81 6.73 -11.41
C GLN A 2 -9.44 6.60 -12.09
N PRO A 3 -8.78 5.43 -12.08
CA PRO A 3 -7.53 5.21 -12.81
C PRO A 3 -7.73 5.29 -14.33
N ALA A 4 -6.64 5.52 -15.08
CA ALA A 4 -6.66 5.40 -16.54
C ALA A 4 -6.92 3.96 -16.98
N TYR A 5 -7.28 3.75 -18.26
CA TYR A 5 -7.70 2.44 -18.78
C TYR A 5 -6.65 1.33 -18.58
N ASN A 6 -5.36 1.68 -18.58
CA ASN A 6 -4.24 0.77 -18.42
C ASN A 6 -3.69 0.77 -16.99
N GLN A 7 -4.44 1.29 -16.02
CA GLN A 7 -3.99 1.41 -14.64
C GLN A 7 -4.81 0.55 -13.69
N LEU A 8 -4.11 -0.24 -12.88
CA LEU A 8 -4.67 -0.87 -11.69
C LEU A 8 -4.43 0.07 -10.50
N GLN A 9 -5.51 0.54 -9.88
CA GLN A 9 -5.43 1.31 -8.63
C GLN A 9 -6.03 0.52 -7.48
N THR A 10 -5.31 0.48 -6.36
CA THR A 10 -5.82 -0.03 -5.08
C THR A 10 -5.70 1.05 -4.03
N VAL A 11 -6.66 1.06 -3.10
CA VAL A 11 -6.69 1.99 -1.98
C VAL A 11 -6.96 1.19 -0.72
N GLY A 12 -6.10 1.34 0.27
CA GLY A 12 -6.25 0.71 1.58
C GLY A 12 -6.06 1.73 2.69
N THR A 13 -6.87 1.65 3.73
CA THR A 13 -6.71 2.48 4.93
C THR A 13 -6.24 1.60 6.08
N GLN A 14 -5.10 1.95 6.67
CA GLN A 14 -4.59 1.31 7.87
C GLN A 14 -4.84 2.24 9.06
N SER A 15 -5.57 1.75 10.05
CA SER A 15 -5.75 2.42 11.35
C SER A 15 -4.74 1.88 12.35
N PHE A 16 -4.22 2.75 13.22
CA PHE A 16 -3.19 2.39 14.19
C PHE A 16 -3.73 2.45 15.63
N THR A 17 -3.48 1.40 16.40
CA THR A 17 -3.89 1.28 17.82
C THR A 17 -2.72 1.47 18.79
N GLY A 18 -1.56 1.85 18.28
CA GLY A 18 -0.31 2.03 19.03
C GLY A 18 0.66 2.92 18.26
N SER A 19 1.85 3.11 18.80
CA SER A 19 2.88 3.94 18.17
C SER A 19 3.78 3.11 17.26
N ALA A 20 4.06 3.61 16.06
CA ALA A 20 4.95 2.97 15.09
C ALA A 20 5.66 4.02 14.22
N ALA A 21 6.81 3.64 13.67
CA ALA A 21 7.53 4.40 12.66
C ALA A 21 7.44 3.63 11.33
N ILE A 22 6.52 4.05 10.46
CA ILE A 22 6.28 3.37 9.18
C ILE A 22 7.32 3.84 8.17
N THR A 23 8.06 2.91 7.58
CA THR A 23 9.14 3.21 6.62
C THR A 23 8.90 2.60 5.24
N GLU A 24 7.83 1.81 5.10
CA GLU A 24 7.49 1.14 3.87
C GLU A 24 6.01 0.83 3.76
N HIS A 25 5.57 0.67 2.52
CA HIS A 25 4.31 0.03 2.17
C HIS A 25 4.57 -0.89 0.97
N GLY A 26 3.69 -1.86 0.77
CA GLY A 26 3.77 -2.77 -0.37
C GLY A 26 2.40 -3.24 -0.81
N LEU A 27 2.33 -3.69 -2.05
CA LEU A 27 1.17 -4.40 -2.59
C LEU A 27 1.41 -5.90 -2.43
N LEU A 28 0.50 -6.59 -1.74
CA LEU A 28 0.52 -8.04 -1.55
C LEU A 28 -0.62 -8.70 -2.32
N SER A 29 -0.42 -9.96 -2.71
CA SER A 29 -1.44 -10.75 -3.41
C SER A 29 -2.66 -11.12 -2.54
N VAL A 30 -2.53 -11.04 -1.22
CA VAL A 30 -3.59 -11.34 -0.24
C VAL A 30 -3.46 -10.41 0.98
N ILE A 31 -4.54 -10.29 1.75
CA ILE A 31 -4.60 -9.49 2.98
C ILE A 31 -4.30 -10.31 4.25
N THR A 32 -4.10 -11.62 4.12
CA THR A 32 -3.85 -12.52 5.23
C THR A 32 -2.40 -12.38 5.71
N GLU A 33 -2.23 -12.04 6.98
CA GLU A 33 -0.92 -11.94 7.62
C GLU A 33 -0.12 -13.25 7.48
N GLY A 34 1.18 -13.13 7.22
CA GLY A 34 2.08 -14.29 7.03
C GLY A 34 1.87 -15.07 5.72
N SER A 35 1.03 -14.57 4.82
CA SER A 35 0.73 -15.19 3.53
C SER A 35 0.90 -14.20 2.37
N GLY A 36 0.92 -14.73 1.15
CA GLY A 36 0.94 -13.93 -0.07
C GLY A 36 2.32 -13.72 -0.68
N VAL A 37 2.30 -13.07 -1.84
CA VAL A 37 3.49 -12.66 -2.58
C VAL A 37 3.53 -11.14 -2.60
N LEU A 38 4.69 -10.57 -2.29
CA LEU A 38 4.96 -9.15 -2.42
C LEU A 38 5.12 -8.80 -3.91
N TRP A 39 4.21 -7.99 -4.45
CA TRP A 39 4.22 -7.57 -5.86
C TRP A 39 5.09 -6.35 -6.08
N ASP A 40 4.98 -5.38 -5.17
CA ASP A 40 5.79 -4.16 -5.20
C ASP A 40 5.99 -3.61 -3.79
N ARG A 41 7.10 -2.89 -3.59
CA ARG A 41 7.50 -2.28 -2.32
C ARG A 41 8.04 -0.88 -2.55
N HIS A 42 7.50 0.07 -1.80
CA HIS A 42 8.01 1.43 -1.75
C HIS A 42 8.51 1.77 -0.35
N THR A 43 9.77 2.20 -0.25
CA THR A 43 10.39 2.67 0.99
C THR A 43 10.43 4.20 1.02
N PHE A 44 10.24 4.78 2.19
CA PHE A 44 10.22 6.22 2.40
C PHE A 44 10.79 6.58 3.78
N SER A 45 11.04 7.88 4.00
CA SER A 45 11.42 8.38 5.32
C SER A 45 10.31 8.11 6.34
N ALA A 46 10.69 7.79 7.58
CA ALA A 46 9.74 7.39 8.62
C ALA A 46 8.55 8.34 8.76
N ILE A 47 7.35 7.77 8.69
CA ILE A 47 6.10 8.42 9.08
C ILE A 47 5.75 7.88 10.47
N ASN A 48 5.86 8.75 11.48
CA ASN A 48 5.53 8.38 12.85
C ASN A 48 4.01 8.48 13.06
N VAL A 49 3.42 7.43 13.62
CA VAL A 49 2.01 7.35 13.95
C VAL A 49 1.81 7.03 15.43
N ALA A 50 0.67 7.42 15.98
CA ALA A 50 0.20 7.13 17.32
C ALA A 50 -1.17 6.44 17.30
N ASN A 51 -1.66 6.05 18.48
CA ASN A 51 -2.99 5.48 18.63
C ASN A 51 -4.07 6.46 18.16
N GLY A 52 -4.95 6.02 17.26
CA GLY A 52 -6.01 6.83 16.67
C GLY A 52 -5.63 7.44 15.31
N ASP A 53 -4.37 7.38 14.89
CA ASP A 53 -3.97 7.79 13.56
C ASP A 53 -4.42 6.78 12.49
N SER A 54 -4.52 7.25 11.26
CA SER A 54 -4.72 6.40 10.09
C SER A 54 -3.94 6.92 8.89
N ILE A 55 -3.49 5.99 8.04
CA ILE A 55 -2.88 6.33 6.75
C ILE A 55 -3.67 5.66 5.64
N GLN A 56 -4.02 6.44 4.62
CA GLN A 56 -4.57 5.94 3.38
C GLN A 56 -3.45 5.74 2.37
N TRP A 57 -3.22 4.49 1.99
CA TRP A 57 -2.27 4.09 0.95
C TRP A 57 -3.01 4.00 -0.37
N THR A 58 -2.50 4.70 -1.39
CA THR A 58 -2.98 4.58 -2.77
C THR A 58 -1.84 4.06 -3.62
N TYR A 59 -2.04 2.90 -4.23
CA TYR A 59 -1.10 2.30 -5.18
C TYR A 59 -1.69 2.39 -6.58
N THR A 60 -0.89 2.76 -7.58
CA THR A 60 -1.31 2.78 -8.99
C THR A 60 -0.22 2.16 -9.84
N ALA A 61 -0.51 1.04 -10.48
CA ALA A 61 0.38 0.39 -11.45
C ALA A 61 -0.14 0.62 -12.87
N THR A 62 0.74 1.03 -13.77
CA THR A 62 0.48 1.05 -15.21
C THR A 62 0.84 -0.30 -15.80
N ILE A 63 -0.12 -0.95 -16.44
CA ILE A 63 0.03 -2.25 -17.11
C ILE A 63 0.25 -2.00 -18.60
N ASN A 64 1.39 -2.46 -19.13
CA ASN A 64 1.70 -2.38 -20.55
C ASN A 64 1.16 -3.61 -21.29
N ALA A 65 1.01 -3.50 -22.61
CA ALA A 65 0.65 -4.65 -23.44
C ALA A 65 1.74 -5.74 -23.36
N GLU A 66 1.31 -7.01 -23.41
CA GLU A 66 2.22 -8.14 -23.64
C GLU A 66 2.84 -8.03 -25.04
N THR A 67 4.10 -8.45 -25.16
CA THR A 67 4.84 -8.49 -26.44
C THR A 67 4.63 -9.80 -27.16
#